data_AF-A0A2U2MUK1-F1
#
_entry.id   AF-A0A2U2MUK1-F1
#
_cell.length_a   1.000
_cell.length_b   1.000
_cell.length_c   1.000
_cell.angle_alpha   90.00
_cell.angle_beta   90.00
_cell.angle_gamma   90.00
#
_symmetry.space_group_name_H-M   'P 1'
#
loop_
_entity.id
_entity.type
_entity.pdbx_description
1 polymer ?
#
loop_
_entity_poly.entity_id
_entity_poly.type
_entity_poly.pdbx_seq_one_letter_code
_entity_poly.pdbx_strand_id
1 'polypeptide(L)'
;MGSAQVSLAYRHHEQLASAMIALLREHGDSYGADLAQDLLDHDGPGLSVETCCEAIMEQRINPTSITPLFRLLREEDDVFREESQEFHDYLMDSGTEVIPLD
;
A
#
# COMPACT_ATOMS: atom_id res chain seq x y z
N MET A 1 -9.17 9.44 28.66
CA MET A 1 -9.23 7.97 28.56
C MET A 1 -8.17 7.56 27.54
N GLY A 2 -7.28 6.65 27.92
CA GLY A 2 -5.97 6.47 27.31
C GLY A 2 -6.00 6.01 25.85
N SER A 3 -5.38 6.82 25.00
CA SER A 3 -4.99 6.58 23.61
C SER A 3 -3.86 5.55 23.52
N ALA A 4 -4.10 4.32 23.97
CA ALA A 4 -3.10 3.25 24.03
C ALA A 4 -3.63 1.90 23.51
N GLN A 5 -4.58 1.95 22.58
CA GLN A 5 -4.89 0.85 21.66
C GLN A 5 -4.92 1.42 20.25
N VAL A 6 -3.75 1.87 19.79
CA VAL A 6 -3.49 1.76 18.36
C VAL A 6 -3.53 0.25 18.09
N SER A 7 -4.58 -0.23 17.43
CA SER A 7 -4.71 -1.65 17.10
C SER A 7 -3.48 -2.10 16.31
N LEU A 8 -3.08 -3.37 16.45
CA LEU A 8 -1.95 -3.92 15.70
C LEU A 8 -2.10 -3.65 14.19
N ALA A 9 -3.33 -3.83 13.67
CA ALA A 9 -3.71 -3.49 12.31
C ALA A 9 -3.43 -2.01 11.98
N TYR A 10 -3.79 -1.05 12.83
CA TYR A 10 -3.50 0.36 12.55
C TYR A 10 -2.00 0.64 12.44
N ARG A 11 -1.16 0.02 13.27
CA ARG A 11 0.31 0.16 13.14
C ARG A 11 0.83 -0.43 11.84
N HIS A 12 0.31 -1.59 11.44
CA HIS A 12 0.69 -2.21 10.18
C HIS A 12 0.19 -1.41 8.98
N HIS A 13 -0.98 -0.76 9.08
CA HIS A 13 -1.47 0.24 8.13
C HIS A 13 -0.49 1.42 8.00
N GLU A 14 -0.05 2.04 9.11
CA GLU A 14 0.95 3.13 9.08
C GLU A 14 2.29 2.69 8.47
N GLN A 15 2.74 1.48 8.80
CA GLN A 15 3.97 0.91 8.25
C GLN A 15 3.86 0.66 6.75
N LEU A 16 2.73 0.14 6.29
CA LEU A 16 2.46 -0.08 4.88
C LEU A 16 2.41 1.26 4.13
N ALA A 17 1.66 2.24 4.62
CA ALA A 17 1.58 3.59 4.06
C ALA A 17 2.98 4.19 3.90
N SER A 18 3.79 4.17 4.96
CA SER A 18 5.15 4.69 4.96
C SER A 18 6.05 3.99 3.93
N ALA A 19 5.93 2.66 3.80
CA ALA A 19 6.70 1.88 2.84
C ALA A 19 6.29 2.17 1.39
N MET A 20 5.00 2.37 1.14
CA MET A 20 4.49 2.71 -0.19
C MET A 20 4.87 4.14 -0.60
N ILE A 21 4.81 5.11 0.32
CA ILE A 21 5.31 6.48 0.10
C ILE A 21 6.79 6.45 -0.28
N ALA A 22 7.60 5.68 0.45
CA ALA A 22 9.02 5.53 0.14
C ALA A 22 9.23 4.93 -1.27
N LEU A 23 8.46 3.90 -1.63
CA LEU A 23 8.50 3.29 -2.96
C LEU A 23 8.14 4.30 -4.07
N LEU A 24 7.10 5.11 -3.89
CA LEU A 24 6.73 6.17 -4.84
C LEU A 24 7.88 7.17 -5.04
N ARG A 25 8.53 7.60 -3.94
CA ARG A 25 9.69 8.51 -4.00
C ARG A 25 10.87 7.88 -4.72
N GLU A 26 11.17 6.61 -4.45
CA GLU A 26 12.25 5.87 -5.11
C GLU A 26 12.03 5.75 -6.62
N HIS A 27 10.77 5.66 -7.06
CA HIS A 27 10.38 5.62 -8.47
C HIS A 27 10.20 6.99 -9.12
N GLY A 28 10.44 8.09 -8.39
CA GLY A 28 10.40 9.45 -8.89
C GLY A 28 9.02 10.12 -8.84
N ASP A 29 8.01 9.45 -8.29
CA ASP A 29 6.69 10.05 -8.07
C ASP A 29 6.64 10.84 -6.76
N SER A 30 7.21 12.04 -6.82
CA SER A 30 7.20 12.95 -5.66
C SER A 30 5.80 13.49 -5.38
N TYR A 31 4.95 13.67 -6.40
CA TYR A 31 3.61 14.22 -6.22
C TYR A 31 2.70 13.23 -5.49
N GLY A 32 2.62 11.98 -5.94
CA GLY A 32 1.83 10.94 -5.29
C GLY A 32 2.35 10.65 -3.88
N ALA A 33 3.67 10.63 -3.70
CA ALA A 33 4.27 10.44 -2.38
C ALA A 33 3.93 11.56 -1.39
N ASP A 34 3.99 12.82 -1.83
CA ASP A 34 3.71 13.96 -0.95
C ASP A 34 2.22 14.06 -0.61
N LEU A 35 1.33 13.74 -1.56
CA LEU A 35 -0.11 13.62 -1.31
C LEU A 35 -0.41 12.51 -0.30
N ALA A 36 0.18 11.31 -0.49
CA ALA A 36 -0.02 10.20 0.42
C ALA A 36 0.57 10.47 1.82
N GLN A 37 1.66 11.22 1.92
CA GLN A 37 2.22 11.67 3.20
C GLN A 37 1.28 12.65 3.91
N ASP A 38 0.72 13.62 3.20
CA ASP A 38 -0.26 14.58 3.77
C ASP A 38 -1.49 13.84 4.33
N LEU A 39 -2.02 12.88 3.57
CA LEU A 39 -3.13 12.02 4.00
C LEU A 39 -2.76 11.18 5.23
N LEU A 40 -1.55 10.62 5.29
CA LEU A 40 -1.09 9.84 6.44
C LEU A 40 -1.07 10.71 7.72
N ASP A 41 -0.61 11.95 7.60
CA ASP A 41 -0.46 12.87 8.73
C ASP A 41 -1.80 13.46 9.20
N HIS A 42 -2.79 13.57 8.32
CA HIS A 42 -4.04 14.31 8.58
C HIS A 42 -5.32 13.45 8.59
N ASP A 43 -5.48 12.52 7.65
CA ASP A 43 -6.71 11.76 7.45
C ASP A 43 -6.59 10.30 7.93
N GLY A 44 -5.37 9.77 7.93
CA GLY A 44 -5.01 8.47 8.47
C GLY A 44 -4.44 7.49 7.43
N PRO A 45 -3.94 6.34 7.89
CA PRO A 45 -3.15 5.45 7.04
C PRO A 45 -3.96 4.72 5.98
N GLY A 46 -5.27 4.49 6.18
CA GLY A 46 -6.12 3.84 5.17
C GLY A 46 -6.20 4.60 3.85
N LEU A 47 -6.51 5.91 3.92
CA LEU A 47 -6.57 6.78 2.73
C LEU A 47 -5.20 6.98 2.08
N SER A 48 -4.14 7.02 2.90
CA SER A 48 -2.77 7.06 2.39
C SER A 48 -2.42 5.79 1.60
N VAL A 49 -2.79 4.61 2.11
CA VAL A 49 -2.58 3.33 1.42
C VAL A 49 -3.40 3.23 0.13
N GLU A 50 -4.69 3.62 0.16
CA GLU A 50 -5.54 3.65 -1.04
C GLU A 50 -4.93 4.51 -2.15
N THR A 51 -4.53 5.74 -1.80
CA THR A 51 -3.87 6.66 -2.73
C THR A 51 -2.58 6.08 -3.29
N CYS A 52 -1.77 5.42 -2.44
CA CYS A 52 -0.56 4.76 -2.90
C CYS A 52 -0.84 3.58 -3.83
N CYS A 53 -1.89 2.79 -3.57
CA CYS A 53 -2.29 1.67 -4.40
C CYS A 53 -2.62 2.15 -5.82
N GLU A 54 -3.44 3.20 -5.93
CA GLU A 54 -3.79 3.82 -7.21
C GLU A 54 -2.54 4.28 -7.96
N ALA A 55 -1.68 5.08 -7.30
CA ALA A 55 -0.46 5.61 -7.92
C ALA A 55 0.48 4.50 -8.41
N ILE A 56 0.65 3.44 -7.62
CA ILE A 56 1.48 2.28 -8.00
C ILE A 56 0.89 1.56 -9.22
N MET A 57 -0.43 1.34 -9.27
CA MET A 57 -1.10 0.67 -10.38
C MET A 57 -1.03 1.51 -11.66
N GLU A 58 -1.33 2.81 -11.58
CA GLU A 58 -1.29 3.73 -12.72
C GLU A 58 0.09 3.82 -13.36
N GLN A 59 1.14 3.88 -12.52
CA GLN A 59 2.52 4.01 -12.97
C GLN A 59 3.21 2.66 -13.23
N ARG A 60 2.51 1.55 -12.97
CA ARG A 60 3.04 0.19 -13.04
C ARG A 60 4.35 0.02 -12.27
N ILE A 61 4.41 0.64 -11.08
CA ILE A 61 5.58 0.54 -10.19
C ILE A 61 5.64 -0.88 -9.64
N ASN A 62 6.83 -1.48 -9.59
CA ASN A 62 7.00 -2.82 -9.06
C ASN A 62 6.78 -2.82 -7.52
N PRO A 63 5.71 -3.45 -7.00
CA PRO A 63 5.33 -3.40 -5.60
C PRO A 63 5.96 -4.52 -4.74
N THR A 64 6.93 -5.27 -5.28
CA THR A 64 7.50 -6.46 -4.62
C THR A 64 8.00 -6.18 -3.20
N SER A 65 8.55 -4.98 -2.95
CA SER A 65 9.06 -4.58 -1.62
C SER A 65 7.95 -4.43 -0.57
N ILE A 66 6.73 -4.05 -0.97
CA ILE A 66 5.60 -3.80 -0.05
C ILE A 66 4.63 -4.98 0.03
N THR A 67 4.66 -5.92 -0.93
CA THR A 67 3.78 -7.10 -0.98
C THR A 67 3.72 -7.92 0.32
N PRO A 68 4.82 -8.21 1.05
CA PRO A 68 4.74 -8.98 2.29
C PRO A 68 3.91 -8.28 3.38
N LEU A 69 4.11 -6.97 3.56
CA LEU A 69 3.36 -6.17 4.54
C LEU A 69 1.89 -6.04 4.13
N PHE A 70 1.63 -5.81 2.84
CA PHE A 70 0.28 -5.76 2.29
C PHE A 70 -0.49 -7.06 2.55
N ARG A 71 0.13 -8.23 2.33
CA ARG A 71 -0.49 -9.54 2.58
C ARG A 71 -0.76 -9.77 4.06
N LEU A 72 0.20 -9.45 4.93
CA LEU A 72 0.02 -9.54 6.38
C LEU A 72 -1.21 -8.74 6.84
N LEU A 73 -1.34 -7.51 6.37
CA LEU A 73 -2.44 -6.64 6.75
C LEU A 73 -3.80 -7.17 6.28
N ARG A 74 -3.87 -7.78 5.09
CA ARG A 74 -5.10 -8.45 4.59
C ARG A 74 -5.50 -9.68 5.41
N GLU A 75 -4.56 -10.34 6.09
CA GLU A 75 -4.84 -11.46 6.98
C GLU A 75 -5.35 -10.98 8.35
N GLU A 76 -4.92 -9.79 8.78
CA GLU A 76 -5.26 -9.21 10.08
C GLU A 76 -6.54 -8.36 10.08
N ASP A 77 -6.89 -7.77 8.95
CA ASP A 77 -7.98 -6.80 8.81
C ASP A 77 -8.93 -7.17 7.66
N ASP A 78 -10.13 -7.64 8.02
CA ASP A 78 -11.18 -8.03 7.07
C ASP A 78 -11.65 -6.85 6.21
N VAL A 79 -11.72 -5.63 6.76
CA VAL A 79 -12.14 -4.44 6.03
C VAL A 79 -11.09 -4.08 5.00
N PHE A 80 -9.81 -4.04 5.42
CA PHE A 80 -8.71 -3.81 4.50
C PHE A 80 -8.63 -4.87 3.40
N ARG A 81 -8.92 -6.13 3.71
CA ARG A 81 -8.97 -7.20 2.70
C ARG A 81 -10.02 -6.92 1.62
N GLU A 82 -11.19 -6.42 1.99
CA GLU A 82 -12.25 -6.09 1.05
C GLU A 82 -11.90 -4.84 0.22
N GLU A 83 -11.45 -3.77 0.88
CA GLU A 83 -11.14 -2.49 0.22
C GLU A 83 -9.92 -2.59 -0.72
N SER A 84 -8.91 -3.36 -0.35
CA SER A 84 -7.68 -3.50 -1.16
C SER A 84 -7.75 -4.61 -2.24
N GLN A 85 -8.94 -5.15 -2.53
CA GLN A 85 -9.10 -6.29 -3.45
C GLN A 85 -8.57 -6.01 -4.85
N GLU A 86 -8.81 -4.82 -5.40
CA GLU A 86 -8.33 -4.44 -6.72
C GLU A 86 -6.79 -4.46 -6.80
N PHE A 87 -6.13 -3.86 -5.79
CA PHE A 87 -4.67 -3.88 -5.72
C PHE A 87 -4.14 -5.32 -5.55
N HIS A 88 -4.83 -6.17 -4.79
CA HIS A 88 -4.45 -7.58 -4.68
C HIS A 88 -4.52 -8.30 -6.03
N ASP A 89 -5.58 -8.07 -6.81
CA ASP A 89 -5.72 -8.66 -8.14
C ASP A 89 -4.62 -8.17 -9.09
N TYR A 90 -4.26 -6.88 -9.02
CA TYR A 90 -3.09 -6.33 -9.72
C TYR A 90 -1.77 -7.01 -9.32
N LEU A 91 -1.54 -7.28 -8.04
CA LEU A 91 -0.35 -8.01 -7.58
C LEU A 91 -0.28 -9.45 -8.11
N MET A 92 -1.44 -10.10 -8.27
CA MET A 92 -1.51 -11.46 -8.78
C MET A 92 -1.30 -11.51 -10.30
N ASP A 93 -1.82 -10.54 -11.05
CA ASP A 93 -1.65 -10.45 -12.50
C ASP A 93 -0.21 -10.07 -12.87
N SER A 94 0.38 -9.07 -12.19
CA SER A 94 1.79 -8.67 -12.38
C SER A 94 2.80 -9.76 -12.01
N GLY A 95 2.44 -10.67 -11.09
CA GLY A 95 3.22 -11.87 -10.79
C GLY A 95 3.15 -12.96 -11.88
N THR A 96 2.25 -12.80 -12.85
CA THR A 96 1.93 -13.80 -13.90
C THR A 96 2.43 -13.36 -15.29
N GLU A 97 3.28 -12.33 -15.39
CA GLU A 97 3.99 -12.03 -16.65
C GLU A 97 5.08 -13.11 -16.88
N VAL A 98 4.64 -14.26 -17.38
CA VAL A 98 5.50 -15.34 -17.87
C VAL A 98 6.19 -14.84 -19.12
N ILE A 99 7.43 -14.36 -18.98
CA ILE A 99 8.29 -14.03 -20.11
C ILE A 99 8.42 -15.28 -20.97
N PRO A 100 7.96 -15.29 -22.24
CA PRO A 100 8.28 -16.38 -23.14
C PRO A 100 9.80 -16.31 -23.40
N LEU A 101 10.50 -17.38 -23.03
CA LEU A 101 11.88 -17.61 -23.46
C LEU A 101 11.85 -17.87 -24.97
N ASP A 102 12.14 -16.82 -25.76
CA ASP A 102 12.65 -16.99 -27.13
C ASP A 102 14.12 -17.44 -27.10
#